data_AF-A0A523GG22-F1
#
_entry.id   AF-A0A523GG22-F1
#
_cell.length_a   1.000
_cell.length_b   1.000
_cell.length_c   1.000
_cell.angle_alpha   90.00
_cell.angle_beta   90.00
_cell.angle_gamma   90.00
#
_symmetry.space_group_name_H-M   'P 1'
#
loop_
_entity.id
_entity.type
_entity.pdbx_description
1 polymer ?
#
loop_
_entity_poly.entity_id
_entity_poly.type
_entity_poly.pdbx_seq_one_letter_code
_entity_poly.pdbx_strand_id
1 'polypeptide(L)'
;MASIQSVWKSVVPEQPLRSFLMSDRIRAMYPATDRMNALGAIGALFALIIASLGFVGLAASAVDRKQKEIGVRKVLGATSLDTVRMLVSDLMKPVFVALLIAVPLGWGLTTSWLNSFAYHPPQSFVIIVVTVTICFFVALISVIGQGTRAANWAPMRHLSSE
;
A
#
# COMPACT_ATOMS: atom_id res chain seq x y z
N MET A 1 15.68 -23.66 -30.69
CA MET A 1 17.04 -23.15 -30.41
C MET A 1 18.13 -24.05 -31.00
N ALA A 2 18.14 -25.36 -30.74
CA ALA A 2 19.13 -26.29 -31.28
C ALA A 2 19.14 -26.40 -32.83
N SER A 3 17.97 -26.31 -33.49
CA SER A 3 17.85 -26.36 -34.95
C SER A 3 18.33 -25.10 -35.69
N ILE A 4 18.27 -23.93 -35.03
CA ILE A 4 18.74 -22.66 -35.62
C ILE A 4 20.26 -22.56 -35.53
N GLN A 5 20.85 -23.12 -34.46
CA GLN A 5 22.29 -23.11 -34.23
C GLN A 5 23.05 -24.04 -35.19
N SER A 6 22.44 -25.15 -35.63
CA SER A 6 23.03 -26.05 -36.63
C SER A 6 23.07 -25.45 -38.03
N VAL A 7 22.01 -24.74 -38.43
CA VAL A 7 21.93 -24.04 -39.73
C VAL A 7 22.86 -22.82 -39.78
N TRP A 8 23.04 -22.11 -38.67
CA TRP A 8 23.96 -20.97 -38.62
C TRP A 8 25.43 -21.39 -38.75
N LYS A 9 25.81 -22.50 -38.10
CA LYS A 9 27.16 -23.07 -38.19
C LYS A 9 27.54 -23.50 -39.61
N SER A 10 26.59 -23.86 -40.47
CA SER A 10 26.88 -24.25 -41.85
C SER A 10 27.04 -23.06 -42.81
N VAL A 11 26.57 -21.86 -42.43
CA VAL A 11 26.62 -20.66 -43.29
C VAL A 11 27.74 -19.70 -42.88
N VAL A 12 28.04 -19.57 -41.58
CA VAL A 12 29.13 -18.71 -41.08
C VAL A 12 29.87 -19.41 -39.93
N PRO A 13 30.92 -20.21 -40.22
CA PRO A 13 31.61 -21.03 -39.22
C PRO A 13 32.39 -20.22 -38.18
N GLU A 14 32.88 -19.03 -38.54
CA GLU A 14 33.83 -18.25 -37.72
C GLU A 14 33.18 -17.30 -36.71
N GLN A 15 31.85 -17.14 -36.74
CA GLN A 15 31.15 -16.30 -35.78
C GLN A 15 30.26 -17.14 -34.87
N PRO A 16 30.61 -17.30 -33.57
CA PRO A 16 29.72 -17.97 -32.65
C PRO A 16 28.40 -17.22 -32.66
N LEU A 17 27.29 -17.96 -32.72
CA LEU A 17 25.93 -17.41 -32.64
C LEU A 17 25.78 -16.74 -31.28
N ARG A 18 26.23 -15.49 -31.21
CA ARG A 18 26.26 -14.67 -30.01
C ARG A 18 24.80 -14.35 -29.75
N SER A 19 24.22 -15.01 -28.74
CA SER A 19 22.86 -14.77 -28.27
C SER A 19 22.73 -13.41 -27.57
N PHE A 20 23.29 -12.36 -28.16
CA PHE A 20 23.05 -10.99 -27.76
C PHE A 20 21.65 -10.69 -28.29
N LEU A 21 20.63 -10.97 -27.48
CA LEU A 21 19.29 -10.54 -27.82
C LEU A 21 19.31 -9.02 -27.92
N MET A 22 18.55 -8.49 -28.87
CA MET A 22 18.31 -7.05 -28.99
C MET A 22 17.84 -6.44 -27.64
N SER A 23 17.16 -7.23 -26.81
CA SER A 23 16.77 -6.86 -25.44
C SER A 23 17.94 -6.51 -24.53
N ASP A 24 19.09 -7.16 -24.68
CA ASP A 24 20.26 -6.94 -23.84
C ASP A 24 20.94 -5.61 -24.20
N ARG A 25 20.90 -5.21 -25.47
CA ARG A 25 21.36 -3.87 -25.90
C ARG A 25 20.40 -2.77 -25.48
N ILE A 26 19.09 -3.02 -25.57
CA ILE A 26 18.08 -2.05 -25.11
C ILE A 26 18.23 -1.82 -23.60
N ARG A 27 18.38 -2.87 -22.78
CA ARG A 27 18.62 -2.69 -21.32
C ARG A 27 19.89 -1.91 -21.01
N ALA A 28 20.95 -2.11 -21.79
CA ALA A 28 22.19 -1.35 -21.63
C ALA A 28 22.04 0.15 -21.94
N MET A 29 20.99 0.58 -22.65
CA MET A 29 20.71 1.98 -22.97
C MET A 29 19.83 2.72 -21.95
N TYR A 30 19.16 2.03 -21.01
CA TYR A 30 18.25 2.65 -20.02
C TYR A 30 18.69 2.57 -18.53
N PRO A 31 19.99 2.52 -18.16
CA PRO A 31 20.38 2.37 -16.75
C PRO A 31 19.97 3.58 -15.89
N ALA A 32 19.85 4.78 -16.47
CA ALA A 32 19.38 5.96 -15.75
C ALA A 32 17.87 5.90 -15.46
N THR A 33 17.06 5.38 -16.38
CA THR A 33 15.61 5.21 -16.22
C THR A 33 15.30 4.16 -15.16
N ASP A 34 16.01 3.03 -15.17
CA ASP A 34 15.84 1.98 -14.16
C ASP A 34 16.20 2.47 -12.75
N ARG A 35 17.26 3.27 -12.62
CA ARG A 35 17.63 3.89 -11.33
C ARG A 35 16.57 4.88 -10.84
N MET A 36 16.04 5.72 -11.73
CA MET A 36 14.98 6.67 -11.38
C MET A 36 13.73 5.92 -10.87
N ASN A 37 13.33 4.86 -11.57
CA ASN A 37 12.20 4.03 -11.17
C ASN A 37 12.45 3.34 -9.82
N ALA A 38 13.65 2.82 -9.60
CA ALA A 38 14.01 2.19 -8.33
C ALA A 38 13.99 3.18 -7.16
N LEU A 39 14.55 4.38 -7.34
CA LEU A 39 14.50 5.45 -6.32
C LEU A 39 13.07 5.89 -6.03
N GLY A 40 12.24 6.03 -7.08
CA GLY A 40 10.81 6.33 -6.94
C GLY A 40 10.06 5.25 -6.16
N ALA A 41 10.33 3.97 -6.46
CA ALA A 41 9.71 2.84 -5.75
C ALA A 41 10.10 2.80 -4.27
N ILE A 42 11.38 3.04 -3.95
CA ILE A 42 11.86 3.12 -2.57
C ILE A 42 11.23 4.32 -1.85
N GLY A 43 11.13 5.47 -2.52
CA GLY A 43 10.46 6.66 -1.97
C GLY A 43 8.98 6.41 -1.67
N ALA A 44 8.27 5.75 -2.58
CA ALA A 44 6.87 5.35 -2.39
C ALA A 44 6.71 4.37 -1.22
N LEU A 45 7.64 3.42 -1.07
CA LEU A 45 7.65 2.49 0.06
C LEU A 45 7.83 3.22 1.40
N PHE A 46 8.78 4.15 1.49
CA PHE A 46 8.96 4.96 2.69
C PHE A 46 7.74 5.84 2.99
N ALA A 47 7.16 6.48 1.97
CA ALA A 47 5.96 7.27 2.12
C ALA A 47 4.79 6.44 2.67
N LEU A 48 4.61 5.20 2.17
CA LEU A 48 3.61 4.27 2.67
C LEU A 48 3.84 3.91 4.14
N ILE A 49 5.08 3.62 4.52
CA ILE A 49 5.43 3.31 5.92
C ILE A 49 5.12 4.50 6.82
N ILE A 50 5.58 5.70 6.47
CA ILE A 50 5.37 6.91 7.28
C ILE A 50 3.87 7.23 7.41
N ALA A 51 3.12 7.13 6.31
CA ALA A 51 1.67 7.32 6.32
C ALA A 51 0.98 6.30 7.24
N SER A 52 1.39 5.03 7.19
CA SER A 52 0.84 3.98 8.06
C SER A 52 1.13 4.24 9.54
N LEU A 53 2.34 4.72 9.88
CA LEU A 53 2.71 5.08 11.25
C LEU A 53 1.87 6.26 11.77
N GLY A 54 1.64 7.28 10.94
CA GLY A 54 0.78 8.41 11.29
C GLY A 54 -0.68 7.99 11.53
N PHE A 55 -1.22 7.17 10.63
CA PHE A 55 -2.56 6.61 10.78
C PHE A 55 -2.68 5.77 12.07
N VAL A 56 -1.67 4.95 12.36
CA VAL A 56 -1.62 4.16 13.59
C VAL A 56 -1.63 5.06 14.83
N GLY A 57 -0.86 6.15 14.84
CA GLY A 57 -0.85 7.11 15.96
C GLY A 57 -2.20 7.81 16.17
N LEU A 58 -2.88 8.19 15.09
CA LEU A 58 -4.22 8.78 15.13
C LEU A 58 -5.26 7.80 15.69
N ALA A 59 -5.24 6.57 15.21
CA ALA A 59 -6.13 5.52 15.70
C ALA A 59 -5.88 5.21 17.19
N ALA A 60 -4.62 5.20 17.64
CA ALA A 60 -4.28 4.94 19.04
C ALA A 60 -4.81 6.04 19.96
N SER A 61 -4.66 7.30 19.54
CA SER A 61 -5.17 8.47 20.27
C SER A 61 -6.72 8.46 20.36
N ALA A 62 -7.38 7.99 19.30
CA ALA A 62 -8.84 7.83 19.28
C ALA A 62 -9.32 6.71 20.22
N VAL A 63 -8.56 5.61 20.30
CA VAL A 63 -8.80 4.51 21.25
C VAL A 63 -8.68 5.00 22.69
N ASP A 64 -7.63 5.75 23.02
CA ASP A 64 -7.42 6.25 24.38
C ASP A 64 -8.58 7.12 24.87
N ARG A 65 -9.14 7.97 23.99
CA ARG A 65 -10.35 8.76 24.29
C ARG A 65 -11.58 7.88 24.57
N LYS A 66 -11.66 6.71 23.95
CA LYS A 66 -12.77 5.76 24.08
C LYS A 66 -12.54 4.70 25.16
N GLN A 67 -11.39 4.66 25.82
CA GLN A 67 -11.09 3.66 26.86
C GLN A 67 -12.08 3.66 28.02
N LYS A 68 -12.60 4.83 28.43
CA LYS A 68 -13.62 4.91 29.48
C LYS A 68 -14.94 4.22 29.10
N GLU A 69 -15.41 4.43 27.86
CA GLU A 69 -16.62 3.78 27.36
C GLU A 69 -16.43 2.25 27.22
N ILE A 70 -15.26 1.85 26.73
CA ILE A 70 -14.88 0.43 26.59
C ILE A 70 -14.84 -0.25 27.97
N GLY A 71 -14.26 0.40 28.98
CA GLY A 71 -14.21 -0.11 30.35
C GLY A 71 -15.59 -0.34 30.95
N VAL A 72 -16.50 0.64 30.82
CA VAL A 72 -17.89 0.52 31.31
C VAL A 72 -18.63 -0.62 30.59
N ARG A 73 -18.55 -0.70 29.26
CA ARG A 73 -19.19 -1.78 28.48
C ARG A 73 -18.68 -3.16 28.88
N LYS A 74 -17.38 -3.29 29.16
CA LYS A 74 -16.76 -4.57 29.54
C LYS A 74 -17.21 -5.04 30.93
N VAL A 75 -17.37 -4.12 31.88
CA VAL A 75 -17.96 -4.42 33.21
C VAL A 75 -19.42 -4.84 33.09
N LEU A 76 -20.16 -4.28 32.12
CA LEU A 76 -21.53 -4.67 31.79
C LEU A 76 -21.64 -5.99 30.97
N GLY A 77 -20.53 -6.73 30.79
CA GLY A 77 -20.53 -8.04 30.13
C GLY A 77 -20.38 -8.01 28.61
N ALA A 78 -20.01 -6.87 28.01
CA ALA A 78 -19.76 -6.81 26.57
C ALA A 78 -18.57 -7.70 26.17
N THR A 79 -18.72 -8.41 25.05
CA THR A 79 -17.65 -9.27 24.54
C THR A 79 -16.51 -8.43 23.93
N SER A 80 -15.30 -8.99 23.89
CA SER A 80 -14.16 -8.36 23.20
C SER A 80 -14.46 -8.08 21.73
N LEU A 81 -15.33 -8.87 21.11
CA LEU A 81 -15.72 -8.74 19.70
C LEU A 81 -16.63 -7.53 19.46
N ASP A 82 -17.54 -7.23 20.38
CA ASP A 82 -18.43 -6.06 20.31
C ASP A 82 -17.63 -4.76 20.40
N THR A 83 -16.63 -4.74 21.29
CA THR A 83 -15.70 -3.60 21.44
C THR A 83 -14.91 -3.36 20.15
N VAL A 84 -14.36 -4.42 19.55
CA VAL A 84 -13.61 -4.31 18.29
C VAL A 84 -14.53 -3.82 17.16
N ARG A 85 -15.75 -4.35 17.05
CA ARG A 85 -16.70 -3.97 15.99
C ARG A 85 -17.10 -2.49 16.08
N MET A 86 -17.36 -2.01 17.29
CA MET A 86 -17.66 -0.59 17.53
C MET A 86 -16.49 0.29 17.09
N LEU A 87 -15.27 -0.07 17.48
CA LEU A 87 -14.07 0.70 17.13
C LEU A 87 -13.79 0.68 15.63
N VAL A 88 -13.93 -0.48 14.98
CA VAL A 88 -13.80 -0.61 13.52
C VAL A 88 -14.80 0.29 12.80
N SER A 89 -16.08 0.29 13.21
CA SER A 89 -17.11 1.15 12.61
C SER A 89 -16.79 2.63 12.77
N ASP A 90 -16.35 3.06 13.96
CA ASP A 90 -16.04 4.47 14.23
C ASP A 90 -14.80 4.96 13.49
N LEU A 91 -13.77 4.12 13.36
CA LEU A 91 -12.53 4.48 12.67
C LEU A 91 -12.59 4.27 11.15
N MET A 92 -13.42 3.36 10.64
CA MET A 92 -13.57 3.13 9.20
C MET A 92 -14.47 4.16 8.50
N LYS A 93 -15.46 4.74 9.20
CA LYS A 93 -16.29 5.82 8.64
C LYS A 93 -15.47 7.00 8.08
N PRO A 94 -14.56 7.62 8.85
CA PRO A 94 -13.73 8.72 8.32
C PRO A 94 -12.77 8.24 7.22
N VAL A 95 -12.27 7.00 7.28
CA VAL A 95 -11.44 6.42 6.20
C VAL A 95 -12.21 6.31 4.89
N PHE A 96 -13.47 5.88 4.95
CA PHE A 96 -14.31 5.78 3.76
C PHE A 96 -14.58 7.15 3.13
N VAL A 97 -14.87 8.17 3.95
CA VAL A 97 -15.02 9.56 3.47
C VAL A 97 -13.72 10.08 2.86
N ALA A 98 -12.58 9.79 3.50
CA ALA A 98 -11.27 10.16 2.96
C ALA A 98 -11.00 9.49 1.60
N LEU A 99 -11.34 8.22 1.43
CA LEU A 99 -11.20 7.51 0.15
C LEU A 99 -12.08 8.10 -0.95
N LEU A 100 -13.33 8.46 -0.64
CA LEU A 100 -14.23 9.11 -1.61
C LEU A 100 -13.68 10.44 -2.14
N ILE A 101 -12.94 11.17 -1.29
CA ILE A 101 -12.31 12.45 -1.67
C ILE A 101 -10.95 12.20 -2.36
N ALA A 102 -10.18 11.24 -1.88
CA ALA A 102 -8.85 10.93 -2.39
C ALA A 102 -8.87 10.38 -3.82
N VAL A 103 -9.89 9.60 -4.21
CA VAL A 103 -10.01 9.05 -5.58
C VAL A 103 -10.11 10.13 -6.66
N PRO A 104 -11.07 11.06 -6.64
CA PRO A 104 -11.18 12.10 -7.67
C PRO A 104 -10.00 13.07 -7.63
N LEU A 105 -9.50 13.42 -6.44
CA LEU A 105 -8.31 14.27 -6.31
C LEU A 105 -7.07 13.60 -6.89
N GLY A 106 -6.85 12.33 -6.55
CA GLY A 106 -5.73 11.54 -7.06
C GLY A 106 -5.77 11.39 -8.57
N TRP A 107 -6.95 11.10 -9.13
CA TRP A 107 -7.15 11.05 -10.58
C TRP A 107 -6.83 12.40 -11.23
N GLY A 108 -7.43 13.51 -10.75
CA GLY A 108 -7.23 14.84 -11.34
C GLY A 108 -5.78 15.34 -11.27
N LEU A 109 -5.09 15.10 -10.16
CA LEU A 109 -3.68 15.47 -10.01
C LEU A 109 -2.78 14.64 -10.92
N THR A 110 -2.99 13.32 -10.98
CA THR A 110 -2.19 12.43 -11.84
C THR A 110 -2.42 12.71 -13.32
N THR A 111 -3.66 12.98 -13.75
CA THR A 111 -3.94 13.35 -15.15
C THR A 111 -3.28 14.68 -15.51
N SER A 112 -3.36 15.69 -14.63
CA SER A 112 -2.77 17.00 -14.89
C SER A 112 -1.24 16.92 -14.98
N TRP A 113 -0.63 16.10 -14.13
CA TRP A 113 0.80 15.83 -14.16
C TRP A 113 1.21 15.04 -15.41
N LEU A 114 0.48 13.97 -15.77
CA LEU A 114 0.76 13.16 -16.98
C LEU A 114 0.65 13.99 -18.27
N ASN A 115 -0.32 14.90 -18.35
CA ASN A 115 -0.53 15.77 -19.50
C ASN A 115 0.63 16.75 -19.76
N SER A 116 1.52 16.94 -18.78
CA SER A 116 2.73 17.75 -18.95
C SER A 116 3.83 17.01 -19.73
N PHE A 117 3.65 15.72 -20.01
CA PHE A 117 4.61 14.88 -20.74
C PHE A 117 4.09 14.51 -22.13
N ALA A 118 4.94 14.71 -23.15
CA ALA A 118 4.63 14.40 -24.54
C ALA A 118 4.36 12.90 -24.80
N TYR A 119 4.94 12.02 -23.99
CA TYR A 119 4.68 10.58 -24.00
C TYR A 119 4.23 10.15 -22.61
N HIS A 120 2.95 9.79 -22.49
CA HIS A 120 2.36 9.32 -21.24
C HIS A 120 1.60 8.01 -21.47
N PRO A 121 1.72 7.02 -20.57
CA PRO A 121 0.91 5.82 -20.65
C PRO A 121 -0.58 6.18 -20.47
N PRO A 122 -1.50 5.50 -21.17
CA PRO A 122 -2.93 5.74 -21.00
C PRO A 122 -3.33 5.46 -19.55
N GLN A 123 -4.06 6.39 -18.96
CA GLN A 123 -4.41 6.30 -17.55
C GLN A 123 -5.46 5.20 -17.33
N SER A 124 -5.03 4.09 -16.72
CA SER A 124 -5.89 2.94 -16.46
C SER A 124 -6.63 3.09 -15.14
N PHE A 125 -7.95 2.94 -15.18
CA PHE A 125 -8.79 2.92 -13.98
C PHE A 125 -8.44 1.76 -13.04
N VAL A 126 -7.87 0.67 -13.58
CA VAL A 126 -7.46 -0.51 -12.81
C VAL A 126 -6.45 -0.15 -11.72
N ILE A 127 -5.51 0.77 -12.01
CA ILE A 127 -4.47 1.17 -11.06
C ILE A 127 -5.11 1.84 -9.84
N ILE A 128 -6.06 2.75 -10.04
CA ILE A 128 -6.77 3.39 -8.93
C ILE A 128 -7.54 2.37 -8.10
N VAL A 129 -8.28 1.47 -8.75
CA VAL A 129 -9.05 0.45 -8.03
C VAL A 129 -8.13 -0.42 -7.17
N VAL A 130 -7.00 -0.86 -7.71
CA VAL A 130 -6.00 -1.64 -6.98
C VAL A 130 -5.42 -0.84 -5.81
N THR A 131 -5.02 0.42 -6.03
CA THR A 131 -4.46 1.28 -4.97
C THR A 131 -5.45 1.54 -3.85
N VAL A 132 -6.71 1.87 -4.17
CA VAL A 132 -7.78 2.09 -3.19
C VAL A 132 -8.05 0.82 -2.40
N THR A 133 -8.10 -0.33 -3.08
CA THR A 133 -8.32 -1.64 -2.46
C THR A 133 -7.20 -1.96 -1.46
N ILE A 134 -5.94 -1.81 -1.88
CA ILE A 134 -4.78 -2.03 -1.00
C ILE A 134 -4.83 -1.08 0.20
N CYS A 135 -5.09 0.21 -0.03
CA CYS A 135 -5.14 1.21 1.03
C CYS A 135 -6.26 0.90 2.05
N PHE A 136 -7.44 0.49 1.57
CA PHE A 136 -8.54 0.05 2.41
C PHE A 136 -8.16 -1.15 3.28
N PHE A 137 -7.55 -2.19 2.70
CA PHE A 137 -7.13 -3.36 3.47
C PHE A 137 -6.03 -3.05 4.48
N VAL A 138 -5.06 -2.18 4.14
CA VAL A 138 -4.02 -1.74 5.09
C VAL A 138 -4.64 -0.99 6.27
N ALA A 139 -5.59 -0.08 6.01
CA ALA A 139 -6.30 0.64 7.05
C ALA A 139 -7.13 -0.30 7.93
N LEU A 140 -7.84 -1.26 7.31
CA LEU A 140 -8.65 -2.25 8.00
C LEU A 140 -7.81 -3.14 8.92
N ILE A 141 -6.70 -3.69 8.43
CA ILE A 141 -5.78 -4.52 9.21
C ILE A 141 -5.20 -3.71 10.38
N SER A 142 -4.81 -2.46 10.13
CA SER A 142 -4.27 -1.56 11.16
C SER A 142 -5.28 -1.31 12.28
N VAL A 143 -6.55 -1.03 11.94
CA VAL A 143 -7.61 -0.78 12.93
C VAL A 143 -7.96 -2.05 13.72
N ILE A 144 -8.04 -3.21 13.07
CA ILE A 144 -8.28 -4.49 13.76
C ILE A 144 -7.14 -4.79 14.75
N GLY A 145 -5.88 -4.60 14.32
CA GLY A 145 -4.71 -4.78 15.18
C GLY A 145 -4.73 -3.88 16.42
N GLN A 146 -5.24 -2.65 16.30
CA GLN A 146 -5.41 -1.78 17.45
C GLN A 146 -6.61 -2.13 18.32
N GLY A 147 -7.75 -2.48 17.72
CA GLY A 147 -8.95 -2.87 18.47
C GLY A 147 -8.69 -4.10 19.35
N THR A 148 -7.97 -5.08 18.83
CA THR A 148 -7.58 -6.29 19.59
C THR A 148 -6.62 -5.95 20.73
N ARG A 149 -5.62 -5.11 20.50
CA ARG A 149 -4.75 -4.59 21.56
C ARG A 149 -5.56 -3.84 22.62
N ALA A 150 -6.44 -2.93 22.23
CA ALA A 150 -7.29 -2.17 23.15
C ALA A 150 -8.18 -3.07 24.01
N ALA A 151 -8.84 -4.07 23.40
CA ALA A 151 -9.71 -5.01 24.09
C ALA A 151 -8.95 -5.86 25.12
N ASN A 152 -7.71 -6.25 24.82
CA ASN A 152 -6.88 -7.08 25.69
C ASN A 152 -6.18 -6.28 26.80
N TRP A 153 -5.85 -5.01 26.58
CA TRP A 153 -5.10 -4.17 27.53
C TRP A 153 -6.01 -3.38 28.47
N ALA A 154 -7.31 -3.27 28.16
CA ALA A 154 -8.31 -2.61 28.99
C ALA A 154 -8.49 -3.13 30.44
N PRO A 155 -8.30 -4.41 30.81
CA PRO A 155 -8.67 -4.86 32.14
C PRO A 155 -7.65 -4.56 33.25
N MET A 156 -6.41 -4.12 32.94
CA MET A 156 -5.34 -4.12 33.95
C MET A 156 -4.77 -2.75 34.37
N ARG A 157 -5.02 -1.64 33.65
CA ARG A 157 -4.24 -0.39 33.88
C ARG A 157 -4.98 0.78 34.56
N HIS A 158 -6.31 0.74 34.68
CA HIS A 158 -7.08 1.91 35.19
C HIS A 158 -7.79 1.69 36.52
N LEU A 159 -7.65 0.52 37.15
CA LEU A 159 -8.19 0.24 38.49
C LEU A 159 -7.14 0.39 39.61
N SER A 160 -5.89 0.73 39.29
CA SER A 160 -4.79 0.83 40.26
C SER A 160 -4.26 2.25 40.45
N SER A 161 -4.94 3.27 39.92
CA SER A 161 -4.53 4.68 40.01
C SER A 161 -5.58 5.56 40.68
N GLU A 162 -6.34 4.99 41.60
CA GLU A 162 -7.15 5.72 42.57
C GLU A 162 -6.89 5.15 43.97
#